data_AF-A0A7C3TMU8-F1
#
_entry.id   AF-A0A7C3TMU8-F1
#
_cell.length_a   1.000
_cell.length_b   1.000
_cell.length_c   1.000
_cell.angle_alpha   90.00
_cell.angle_beta   90.00
_cell.angle_gamma   90.00
#
_symmetry.space_group_name_H-M   'P 1'
#
loop_
_entity.id
_entity.type
_entity.pdbx_description
1 polymer ?
#
loop_
_entity_poly.entity_id
_entity_poly.type
_entity_poly.pdbx_seq_one_letter_code
_entity_poly.pdbx_strand_id
1 'polypeptide(L)'
;MRYRPAPVLGAAFILLPFLSASAGASTIEALFVKVTPWMWFEYSADGGANYVEEIVGQYRWTRTGGDHAGPPQGEFFSFCIEISQNVVYQQVHRFDVVDLADAPQPGGMGVGAGMGQAKADLLRELWARRIGDVVGPQTAAAFQIGVWEVVYDDGLSLADGSFRARYPALPEVALAQSWLDGLTGNGPFAPLMAMSSPEYQDHLILVPLPSAVWGGAVLLAAMAIVTRRASRRAAAAMAL
;
A
#
# COMPACT_ATOMS: atom_id res chain seq x y z
N MET A 1 -64.96 7.13 40.37
CA MET A 1 -63.52 7.10 40.05
C MET A 1 -63.32 6.05 38.96
N ARG A 2 -63.10 6.45 37.70
CA ARG A 2 -62.96 5.53 36.55
C ARG A 2 -61.50 5.57 36.08
N TYR A 3 -60.79 4.47 36.22
CA TYR A 3 -59.40 4.31 35.78
C TYR A 3 -59.39 3.97 34.29
N ARG A 4 -58.70 4.78 33.47
CA ARG A 4 -58.46 4.50 32.04
C ARG A 4 -56.99 4.09 31.88
N PRO A 5 -56.67 2.89 31.36
CA PRO A 5 -55.31 2.51 31.08
C PRO A 5 -54.79 3.23 29.81
N ALA A 6 -53.51 3.61 29.85
CA ALA A 6 -52.80 4.24 28.74
C ALA A 6 -52.44 3.21 27.64
N PRO A 7 -52.41 3.61 26.35
CA PRO A 7 -52.05 2.72 25.26
C PRO A 7 -50.52 2.50 25.24
N VAL A 8 -50.11 1.24 25.24
CA VAL A 8 -48.72 0.82 25.05
C VAL A 8 -48.41 0.88 23.55
N LEU A 9 -47.58 1.82 23.13
CA LEU A 9 -47.02 1.87 21.77
C LEU A 9 -45.99 0.74 21.62
N GLY A 10 -46.34 -0.28 20.83
CA GLY A 10 -45.41 -1.32 20.40
C GLY A 10 -44.44 -0.76 19.35
N ALA A 11 -43.15 -0.71 19.68
CA ALA A 11 -42.09 -0.41 18.73
C ALA A 11 -41.88 -1.62 17.79
N ALA A 12 -42.25 -1.46 16.52
CA ALA A 12 -41.95 -2.44 15.49
C ALA A 12 -40.46 -2.33 15.10
N PHE A 13 -39.65 -3.28 15.55
CA PHE A 13 -38.26 -3.44 15.09
C PHE A 13 -38.27 -4.07 13.69
N ILE A 14 -37.98 -3.25 12.67
CA ILE A 14 -37.70 -3.74 11.32
C ILE A 14 -36.28 -4.33 11.32
N LEU A 15 -36.20 -5.66 11.32
CA LEU A 15 -34.95 -6.39 11.11
C LEU A 15 -34.57 -6.28 9.62
N LEU A 16 -33.63 -5.39 9.31
CA LEU A 16 -32.97 -5.35 8.01
C LEU A 16 -31.98 -6.53 7.94
N PRO A 17 -32.13 -7.48 7.00
CA PRO A 17 -31.12 -8.50 6.78
C PRO A 17 -29.86 -7.83 6.25
N PHE A 18 -28.79 -7.85 7.06
CA PHE A 18 -27.45 -7.55 6.59
C PHE A 18 -27.02 -8.70 5.67
N LEU A 19 -27.13 -8.50 4.35
CA LEU A 19 -26.45 -9.34 3.38
C LEU A 19 -24.96 -9.10 3.54
N SER A 20 -24.28 -10.00 4.25
CA SER A 20 -22.83 -10.08 4.28
C SER A 20 -22.34 -10.55 2.92
N ALA A 21 -22.11 -9.61 2.00
CA ALA A 21 -21.26 -9.90 0.85
C ALA A 21 -19.87 -10.19 1.39
N SER A 22 -19.30 -11.37 1.09
CA SER A 22 -17.86 -11.56 1.23
C SER A 22 -17.19 -10.55 0.30
N ALA A 23 -16.59 -9.51 0.85
CA ALA A 23 -15.82 -8.57 0.06
C ALA A 23 -14.59 -9.31 -0.47
N GLY A 24 -14.68 -9.87 -1.68
CA GLY A 24 -13.50 -10.31 -2.42
C GLY A 24 -12.58 -9.11 -2.66
N ALA A 25 -11.28 -9.37 -2.82
CA ALA A 25 -10.36 -8.33 -3.26
C ALA A 25 -10.88 -7.74 -4.57
N SER A 26 -10.98 -6.42 -4.63
CA SER A 26 -11.28 -5.72 -5.89
C SER A 26 -10.07 -5.80 -6.82
N THR A 27 -10.26 -5.60 -8.12
CA THR A 27 -9.25 -5.89 -9.14
C THR A 27 -8.88 -4.69 -10.00
N ILE A 28 -7.66 -4.70 -10.51
CA ILE A 28 -7.17 -3.80 -11.55
C ILE A 28 -6.72 -4.65 -12.73
N GLU A 29 -7.20 -4.32 -13.92
CA GLU A 29 -6.64 -4.82 -15.17
C GLU A 29 -5.77 -3.70 -15.77
N ALA A 30 -4.49 -3.99 -15.97
CA ALA A 30 -3.51 -3.00 -16.40
C ALA A 30 -2.61 -3.52 -17.51
N LEU A 31 -2.49 -2.72 -18.58
CA LEU A 31 -1.54 -2.93 -19.66
C LEU A 31 -0.13 -2.54 -19.20
N PHE A 32 0.82 -3.47 -19.26
CA PHE A 32 2.23 -3.14 -19.03
C PHE A 32 2.82 -2.42 -20.24
N VAL A 33 3.23 -1.16 -20.06
CA VAL A 33 3.67 -0.30 -21.16
C VAL A 33 5.19 -0.33 -21.33
N LYS A 34 5.97 -0.22 -20.25
CA LYS A 34 7.45 -0.23 -20.25
C LYS A 34 7.98 -0.02 -18.83
N VAL A 35 9.27 -0.31 -18.60
CA VAL A 35 10.02 0.27 -17.48
C VAL A 35 10.68 1.57 -17.94
N THR A 36 10.43 2.69 -17.28
CA THR A 36 11.18 3.94 -17.49
C THR A 36 10.93 4.95 -16.36
N PRO A 37 11.97 5.63 -15.85
CA PRO A 37 13.38 5.39 -16.14
C PRO A 37 13.86 4.06 -15.54
N TRP A 38 14.95 3.50 -16.07
CA TRP A 38 15.46 2.18 -15.70
C TRP A 38 16.99 2.11 -15.83
N MET A 39 17.59 1.11 -15.17
CA MET A 39 18.99 0.69 -15.39
C MET A 39 19.17 -0.80 -15.04
N TRP A 40 20.31 -1.35 -15.43
CA TRP A 40 20.72 -2.70 -15.02
C TRP A 40 21.26 -2.69 -13.59
N PHE A 41 20.94 -3.74 -12.84
CA PHE A 41 21.40 -3.93 -11.47
C PHE A 41 21.66 -5.41 -11.19
N GLU A 42 22.76 -5.70 -10.52
CA GLU A 42 23.12 -7.05 -10.10
C GLU A 42 22.87 -7.24 -8.60
N TYR A 43 22.06 -8.23 -8.26
CA TYR A 43 21.71 -8.56 -6.88
C TYR A 43 21.84 -10.05 -6.58
N SER A 44 21.93 -10.35 -5.29
CA SER A 44 21.75 -11.67 -4.72
C SER A 44 20.49 -11.66 -3.87
N ALA A 45 19.74 -12.76 -3.86
CA ALA A 45 18.65 -13.02 -2.91
C ALA A 45 18.89 -14.35 -2.15
N ASP A 46 20.15 -14.78 -2.07
CA ASP A 46 20.60 -16.01 -1.43
C ASP A 46 21.84 -15.78 -0.56
N GLY A 47 21.95 -14.58 0.03
CA GLY A 47 23.02 -14.24 0.95
C GLY A 47 24.40 -14.10 0.29
N GLY A 48 24.42 -13.68 -0.98
CA GLY A 48 25.63 -13.45 -1.77
C GLY A 48 26.23 -14.71 -2.39
N ALA A 49 25.51 -15.84 -2.41
CA ALA A 49 26.00 -17.07 -3.02
C ALA A 49 25.96 -16.99 -4.55
N ASN A 50 24.90 -16.41 -5.11
CA ASN A 50 24.75 -16.14 -6.53
C ASN A 50 24.32 -14.70 -6.79
N TYR A 51 24.72 -14.15 -7.93
CA TYR A 51 24.29 -12.84 -8.39
C TYR A 51 23.65 -12.95 -9.76
N VAL A 52 22.54 -12.26 -9.94
CA VAL A 52 21.80 -12.17 -11.20
C VAL A 52 21.61 -10.70 -11.57
N GLU A 53 21.58 -10.43 -12.87
CA GLU A 53 21.35 -9.10 -13.42
C GLU A 53 19.87 -8.95 -13.80
N GLU A 54 19.25 -7.82 -13.42
CA GLU A 54 17.86 -7.49 -13.74
C GLU A 54 17.70 -5.99 -14.00
N ILE A 55 16.63 -5.62 -14.70
CA ILE A 55 16.22 -4.23 -14.89
C ILE A 55 15.51 -3.72 -13.62
N VAL A 56 16.03 -2.63 -13.06
CA VAL A 56 15.40 -1.91 -11.96
C VAL A 56 14.91 -0.54 -12.42
N GLY A 57 13.73 -0.13 -11.93
CA GLY A 57 13.17 1.18 -12.26
C GLY A 57 11.66 1.28 -12.08
N GLN A 58 11.08 2.30 -12.71
CA GLN A 58 9.64 2.57 -12.62
C GLN A 58 8.87 1.83 -13.71
N TYR A 59 7.96 0.95 -13.30
CA TYR A 59 7.05 0.25 -14.20
C TYR A 59 5.91 1.20 -14.59
N ARG A 60 5.65 1.33 -15.89
CA ARG A 60 4.57 2.17 -16.44
C ARG A 60 3.41 1.31 -16.91
N TRP A 61 2.23 1.74 -16.53
CA TRP A 61 1.00 1.00 -16.74
C TRP A 61 -0.08 1.91 -17.32
N THR A 62 -1.02 1.30 -18.05
CA THR A 62 -2.31 1.90 -18.36
C THR A 62 -3.40 1.02 -17.80
N ARG A 63 -4.21 1.54 -16.87
CA ARG A 63 -5.38 0.80 -16.39
C ARG A 63 -6.40 0.69 -17.51
N THR A 64 -6.76 -0.54 -17.86
CA THR A 64 -7.72 -0.88 -18.93
C THR A 64 -9.04 -1.41 -18.40
N GLY A 65 -9.10 -1.85 -17.13
CA GLY A 65 -10.30 -2.45 -16.55
C GLY A 65 -10.19 -2.73 -15.05
N GLY A 66 -10.95 -3.72 -14.59
CA GLY A 66 -11.09 -4.10 -13.19
C GLY A 66 -12.13 -3.27 -12.42
N ASP A 67 -12.57 -3.79 -11.27
CA ASP A 67 -13.64 -3.24 -10.42
C ASP A 67 -13.14 -2.45 -9.19
N HIS A 68 -11.82 -2.29 -9.02
CA HIS A 68 -11.26 -1.45 -7.95
C HIS A 68 -11.75 -0.01 -8.05
N ALA A 69 -12.43 0.47 -7.00
CA ALA A 69 -12.95 1.82 -6.97
C ALA A 69 -11.83 2.83 -6.70
N GLY A 70 -11.72 3.85 -7.57
CA GLY A 70 -10.77 4.94 -7.37
C GLY A 70 -9.40 4.71 -8.04
N PRO A 71 -8.37 5.49 -7.65
CA PRO A 71 -7.03 5.44 -8.26
C PRO A 71 -6.29 4.10 -8.03
N PRO A 72 -5.33 3.74 -8.89
CA PRO A 72 -4.93 4.47 -10.10
C PRO A 72 -5.99 4.40 -11.22
N GLN A 73 -6.02 5.43 -12.04
CA GLN A 73 -6.89 5.58 -13.22
C GLN A 73 -6.03 6.05 -14.40
N GLY A 74 -6.31 5.56 -15.61
CA GLY A 74 -5.52 5.92 -16.80
C GLY A 74 -4.06 5.44 -16.69
N GLU A 75 -3.12 6.30 -17.07
CA GLU A 75 -1.69 6.03 -16.93
C GLU A 75 -1.22 6.19 -15.48
N PHE A 76 -0.42 5.24 -15.02
CA PHE A 76 0.17 5.29 -13.69
C PHE A 76 1.52 4.56 -13.67
N PHE A 77 2.17 4.56 -12.51
CA PHE A 77 3.41 3.83 -12.31
C PHE A 77 3.41 3.07 -11.00
N SER A 78 4.29 2.09 -10.93
CA SER A 78 4.53 1.27 -9.75
C SER A 78 6.00 0.89 -9.63
N PHE A 79 6.32 0.24 -8.52
CA PHE A 79 7.57 -0.49 -8.32
C PHE A 79 7.26 -1.95 -8.01
N CYS A 80 8.11 -2.85 -8.45
CA CYS A 80 8.02 -4.28 -8.20
C CYS A 80 8.24 -4.59 -6.72
N ILE A 81 7.45 -5.52 -6.15
CA ILE A 81 7.69 -6.15 -4.84
C ILE A 81 7.91 -7.66 -4.93
N GLU A 82 7.89 -8.25 -6.13
CA GLU A 82 8.02 -9.69 -6.38
C GLU A 82 9.10 -9.97 -7.45
N ILE A 83 10.33 -10.23 -7.03
CA ILE A 83 11.48 -10.48 -7.91
C ILE A 83 11.33 -11.79 -8.71
N SER A 84 10.65 -12.80 -8.14
CA SER A 84 10.57 -14.16 -8.69
C SER A 84 9.70 -14.29 -9.93
N GLN A 85 8.83 -13.32 -10.18
CA GLN A 85 7.86 -13.34 -11.26
C GLN A 85 8.06 -12.17 -12.20
N ASN A 86 7.43 -12.26 -13.37
CA ASN A 86 7.60 -11.29 -14.45
C ASN A 86 6.26 -10.80 -14.95
N VAL A 87 6.28 -9.62 -15.57
CA VAL A 87 5.17 -9.06 -16.35
C VAL A 87 5.56 -8.99 -17.82
N VAL A 88 4.62 -9.28 -18.70
CA VAL A 88 4.89 -9.34 -20.14
C VAL A 88 4.54 -8.01 -20.81
N TYR A 89 5.49 -7.49 -21.59
CA TYR A 89 5.38 -6.23 -22.34
C TYR A 89 4.17 -6.23 -23.28
N GLN A 90 3.42 -5.12 -23.29
CA GLN A 90 2.21 -4.92 -24.10
C GLN A 90 1.10 -5.96 -23.86
N GLN A 91 1.06 -6.56 -22.66
CA GLN A 91 -0.05 -7.42 -22.25
C GLN A 91 -0.83 -6.80 -21.09
N VAL A 92 -2.13 -7.08 -21.07
CA VAL A 92 -3.01 -6.73 -19.96
C VAL A 92 -2.88 -7.81 -18.91
N HIS A 93 -2.56 -7.40 -17.69
CA HIS A 93 -2.45 -8.24 -16.51
C HIS A 93 -3.60 -7.92 -15.56
N ARG A 94 -4.18 -8.95 -14.95
CA ARG A 94 -5.21 -8.80 -13.93
C ARG A 94 -4.58 -9.00 -12.56
N PHE A 95 -4.78 -8.03 -11.68
CA PHE A 95 -4.28 -8.04 -10.31
C PHE A 95 -5.44 -7.87 -9.33
N ASP A 96 -5.34 -8.57 -8.20
CA ASP A 96 -6.11 -8.25 -7.01
C ASP A 96 -5.47 -7.04 -6.32
N VAL A 97 -6.29 -6.16 -5.76
CA VAL A 97 -5.84 -5.04 -4.94
C VAL A 97 -6.00 -5.41 -3.48
N VAL A 98 -4.87 -5.62 -2.82
CA VAL A 98 -4.78 -6.14 -1.45
C VAL A 98 -4.00 -5.19 -0.54
N ASP A 99 -4.07 -5.38 0.77
CA ASP A 99 -3.19 -4.65 1.68
C ASP A 99 -1.73 -4.96 1.32
N LEU A 100 -0.87 -3.94 1.41
CA LEU A 100 0.54 -4.12 1.11
C LEU A 100 1.20 -5.19 1.99
N ALA A 101 0.74 -5.37 3.23
CA ALA A 101 1.25 -6.41 4.14
C ALA A 101 0.95 -7.84 3.65
N ASP A 102 -0.09 -8.00 2.83
CA ASP A 102 -0.55 -9.30 2.33
C ASP A 102 0.13 -9.72 1.02
N ALA A 103 0.95 -8.87 0.41
CA ALA A 103 1.77 -9.15 -0.77
C ALA A 103 3.27 -9.19 -0.40
N PRO A 104 4.17 -9.82 -1.19
CA PRO A 104 3.90 -10.54 -2.44
C PRO A 104 3.12 -11.87 -2.27
N GLN A 105 2.44 -12.35 -3.33
CA GLN A 105 1.73 -13.64 -3.35
C GLN A 105 2.01 -14.41 -4.66
N PRO A 106 2.59 -15.64 -4.60
CA PRO A 106 2.91 -16.41 -3.40
C PRO A 106 4.18 -15.94 -2.67
N GLY A 107 4.86 -14.92 -3.18
CA GLY A 107 6.24 -14.60 -2.81
C GLY A 107 7.25 -15.55 -3.47
N GLY A 108 8.51 -15.42 -3.06
CA GLY A 108 9.59 -16.27 -3.53
C GLY A 108 10.91 -15.88 -2.87
N MET A 109 11.99 -16.59 -3.23
CA MET A 109 13.36 -16.29 -2.76
C MET A 109 13.47 -16.09 -1.23
N GLY A 110 12.79 -16.95 -0.45
CA GLY A 110 12.80 -16.88 1.02
C GLY A 110 11.70 -16.02 1.63
N VAL A 111 10.96 -15.26 0.82
CA VAL A 111 9.75 -14.54 1.24
C VAL A 111 8.53 -15.43 1.01
N GLY A 112 7.72 -15.61 2.05
CA GLY A 112 6.46 -16.35 1.96
C GLY A 112 5.32 -15.48 1.43
N ALA A 113 4.10 -16.02 1.54
CA ALA A 113 2.86 -15.31 1.25
C ALA A 113 2.70 -14.09 2.18
N GLY A 114 2.87 -12.89 1.63
CA GLY A 114 2.79 -11.62 2.35
C GLY A 114 4.08 -11.24 3.09
N MET A 115 4.48 -9.97 2.97
CA MET A 115 5.66 -9.42 3.65
C MET A 115 5.41 -9.08 5.14
N GLY A 116 4.15 -8.98 5.55
CA GLY A 116 3.74 -8.58 6.89
C GLY A 116 3.82 -7.07 7.16
N GLN A 117 3.18 -6.65 8.26
CA GLN A 117 2.94 -5.23 8.55
C GLN A 117 4.22 -4.40 8.71
N ALA A 118 5.26 -4.94 9.36
CA ALA A 118 6.48 -4.20 9.61
C ALA A 118 7.21 -3.79 8.32
N LYS A 119 7.33 -4.71 7.36
CA LYS A 119 7.92 -4.44 6.04
C LYS A 119 7.01 -3.52 5.22
N ALA A 120 5.70 -3.72 5.27
CA ALA A 120 4.75 -2.81 4.61
C ALA A 120 4.85 -1.37 5.12
N ASP A 121 5.04 -1.16 6.42
CA ASP A 121 5.20 0.18 6.99
C ASP A 121 6.54 0.83 6.62
N LEU A 122 7.61 0.06 6.50
CA LEU A 122 8.88 0.53 5.94
C LEU A 122 8.72 0.98 4.48
N LEU A 123 7.98 0.23 3.64
CA LEU A 123 7.70 0.64 2.25
C LEU A 123 6.83 1.90 2.17
N ARG A 124 5.79 2.01 3.02
CA ARG A 124 4.94 3.21 3.12
C ARG A 124 5.76 4.43 3.53
N GLU A 125 6.71 4.25 4.45
CA GLU A 125 7.64 5.29 4.89
C GLU A 125 8.64 5.68 3.80
N LEU A 126 9.26 4.70 3.15
CA LEU A 126 10.17 4.92 2.03
C LEU A 126 9.50 5.74 0.93
N TRP A 127 8.29 5.36 0.54
CA TRP A 127 7.51 6.11 -0.45
C TRP A 127 7.22 7.53 0.01
N ALA A 128 6.68 7.71 1.22
CA ALA A 128 6.32 9.03 1.73
C ALA A 128 7.51 9.99 1.79
N ARG A 129 8.71 9.47 2.11
CA ARG A 129 9.92 10.28 2.24
C ARG A 129 10.62 10.54 0.91
N ARG A 130 10.63 9.57 -0.02
CA ARG A 130 11.57 9.55 -1.14
C ARG A 130 10.95 9.56 -2.52
N ILE A 131 9.64 9.32 -2.67
CA ILE A 131 9.05 9.25 -4.01
C ILE A 131 9.23 10.55 -4.82
N GLY A 132 9.24 11.70 -4.14
CA GLY A 132 9.49 13.00 -4.77
C GLY A 132 10.91 13.19 -5.31
N ASP A 133 11.88 12.41 -4.82
CA ASP A 133 13.27 12.42 -5.27
C ASP A 133 13.47 11.54 -6.54
N VAL A 134 12.47 10.74 -6.91
CA VAL A 134 12.54 9.83 -8.06
C VAL A 134 12.25 10.56 -9.37
N VAL A 135 13.32 11.11 -9.96
CA VAL A 135 13.27 11.91 -11.19
C VAL A 135 14.08 11.35 -12.38
N GLY A 136 14.87 10.29 -12.18
CA GLY A 136 15.75 9.75 -13.22
C GLY A 136 16.16 8.29 -13.00
N PRO A 137 17.00 7.72 -13.90
CA PRO A 137 17.40 6.31 -13.84
C PRO A 137 18.01 5.92 -12.49
N GLN A 138 18.99 6.68 -12.01
CA GLN A 138 19.68 6.40 -10.76
C GLN A 138 18.74 6.46 -9.54
N THR A 139 17.84 7.44 -9.48
CA THR A 139 16.92 7.58 -8.34
C THR A 139 15.77 6.58 -8.40
N ALA A 140 15.32 6.17 -9.60
CA ALA A 140 14.35 5.10 -9.76
C ALA A 140 14.93 3.73 -9.41
N ALA A 141 16.18 3.47 -9.80
CA ALA A 141 16.91 2.28 -9.39
C ALA A 141 17.11 2.24 -7.88
N ALA A 142 17.58 3.34 -7.27
CA ALA A 142 17.74 3.43 -5.83
C ALA A 142 16.43 3.13 -5.08
N PHE A 143 15.30 3.60 -5.61
CA PHE A 143 13.99 3.32 -5.03
C PHE A 143 13.63 1.84 -5.15
N GLN A 144 13.76 1.26 -6.35
CA GLN A 144 13.45 -0.15 -6.60
C GLN A 144 14.35 -1.10 -5.79
N ILE A 145 15.63 -0.77 -5.64
CA ILE A 145 16.60 -1.50 -4.81
C ILE A 145 16.18 -1.45 -3.34
N GLY A 146 15.82 -0.26 -2.82
CA GLY A 146 15.35 -0.12 -1.45
C GLY A 146 14.04 -0.86 -1.18
N VAL A 147 13.14 -0.93 -2.17
CA VAL A 147 11.93 -1.75 -2.09
C VAL A 147 12.29 -3.23 -1.93
N TRP A 148 13.22 -3.74 -2.74
CA TRP A 148 13.63 -5.14 -2.68
C TRP A 148 14.36 -5.50 -1.40
N GLU A 149 15.25 -4.63 -0.89
CA GLU A 149 15.87 -4.80 0.42
C GLU A 149 14.80 -5.02 1.51
N VAL A 150 13.81 -4.11 1.58
CA VAL A 150 12.76 -4.18 2.61
C VAL A 150 11.94 -5.46 2.49
N VAL A 151 11.66 -5.94 1.28
CA VAL A 151 10.84 -7.14 1.08
C VAL A 151 11.62 -8.41 1.36
N TYR A 152 12.83 -8.53 0.82
CA TYR A 152 13.61 -9.77 0.76
C TYR A 152 14.66 -9.91 1.86
N ASP A 153 14.87 -8.88 2.67
CA ASP A 153 15.75 -8.92 3.82
C ASP A 153 15.01 -8.62 5.13
N ASP A 154 15.57 -9.08 6.24
CA ASP A 154 15.15 -8.69 7.60
C ASP A 154 16.00 -7.50 8.10
N GLY A 155 17.14 -7.25 7.47
CA GLY A 155 17.96 -6.04 7.63
C GLY A 155 17.55 -4.90 6.70
N LEU A 156 18.37 -3.85 6.71
CA LEU A 156 18.27 -2.69 5.80
C LEU A 156 19.65 -2.34 5.22
N SER A 157 20.49 -3.33 4.99
CA SER A 157 21.87 -3.18 4.57
C SER A 157 22.11 -3.97 3.30
N LEU A 158 22.36 -3.24 2.22
CA LEU A 158 22.59 -3.79 0.88
C LEU A 158 23.92 -4.56 0.74
N ALA A 159 24.74 -4.61 1.79
CA ALA A 159 26.05 -5.27 1.80
C ALA A 159 26.04 -6.64 2.48
N ASP A 160 25.01 -6.96 3.28
CA ASP A 160 24.87 -8.21 4.02
C ASP A 160 23.42 -8.72 3.98
N GLY A 161 23.03 -9.66 4.84
CA GLY A 161 21.68 -10.22 4.79
C GLY A 161 21.44 -11.22 3.65
N SER A 162 20.16 -11.48 3.34
CA SER A 162 19.69 -12.35 2.27
C SER A 162 19.68 -11.64 0.91
N PHE A 163 19.25 -10.38 0.88
CA PHE A 163 19.28 -9.53 -0.31
C PHE A 163 20.54 -8.68 -0.32
N ARG A 164 21.32 -8.71 -1.40
CA ARG A 164 22.58 -7.97 -1.49
C ARG A 164 22.76 -7.34 -2.85
N ALA A 165 23.26 -6.11 -2.86
CA ALA A 165 23.82 -5.51 -4.06
C ALA A 165 25.23 -6.06 -4.32
N ARG A 166 25.54 -6.47 -5.56
CA ARG A 166 26.89 -6.98 -5.87
C ARG A 166 27.97 -5.91 -5.71
N TYR A 167 27.66 -4.69 -6.11
CA TYR A 167 28.59 -3.56 -6.15
C TYR A 167 28.08 -2.43 -5.25
N PRO A 168 28.35 -2.49 -3.94
CA PRO A 168 27.82 -1.52 -2.97
C PRO A 168 28.29 -0.08 -3.20
N ALA A 169 29.38 0.12 -3.95
CA ALA A 169 29.92 1.43 -4.27
C ALA A 169 29.24 2.11 -5.48
N LEU A 170 28.28 1.47 -6.15
CA LEU A 170 27.56 2.10 -7.26
C LEU A 170 26.67 3.25 -6.74
N PRO A 171 26.53 4.36 -7.49
CA PRO A 171 25.82 5.56 -7.02
C PRO A 171 24.36 5.31 -6.60
N GLU A 172 23.63 4.47 -7.33
CA GLU A 172 22.25 4.07 -7.03
C GLU A 172 22.16 3.19 -5.78
N VAL A 173 23.15 2.34 -5.54
CA VAL A 173 23.20 1.47 -4.35
C VAL A 173 23.54 2.28 -3.11
N ALA A 174 24.53 3.17 -3.20
CA ALA A 174 24.87 4.10 -2.12
C ALA A 174 23.69 5.03 -1.80
N LEU A 175 22.96 5.48 -2.82
CA LEU A 175 21.75 6.28 -2.63
C LEU A 175 20.63 5.48 -1.96
N ALA A 176 20.36 4.25 -2.42
CA ALA A 176 19.39 3.35 -1.80
C ALA A 176 19.73 3.11 -0.33
N GLN A 177 20.99 2.79 -0.01
CA GLN A 177 21.46 2.62 1.36
C GLN A 177 21.17 3.87 2.21
N SER A 178 21.49 5.06 1.70
CA SER A 178 21.21 6.31 2.44
C SER A 178 19.71 6.55 2.70
N TRP A 179 18.83 6.01 1.87
CA TRP A 179 17.39 6.08 2.07
C TRP A 179 16.92 5.06 3.10
N LEU A 180 17.45 3.84 3.04
CA LEU A 180 17.21 2.74 3.98
C LEU A 180 17.65 3.08 5.41
N ASP A 181 18.84 3.69 5.55
CA ASP A 181 19.39 4.15 6.84
C ASP A 181 18.47 5.12 7.60
N GLY A 182 17.57 5.80 6.86
CA GLY A 182 16.64 6.77 7.42
C GLY A 182 15.27 6.20 7.81
N LEU A 183 14.99 4.93 7.51
CA LEU A 183 13.71 4.29 7.78
C LEU A 183 13.64 3.81 9.24
N THR A 184 12.47 3.98 9.86
CA THR A 184 12.25 3.54 11.25
C THR A 184 11.00 2.68 11.44
N GLY A 185 10.19 2.53 10.40
CA GLY A 185 8.86 1.92 10.47
C GLY A 185 7.87 2.75 11.29
N ASN A 186 8.20 4.01 11.59
CA ASN A 186 7.40 4.91 12.44
C ASN A 186 7.33 6.33 11.86
N GLY A 187 7.84 6.54 10.64
CA GLY A 187 7.85 7.83 9.96
C GLY A 187 6.49 8.22 9.36
N PRO A 188 6.46 9.22 8.46
CA PRO A 188 5.27 9.52 7.68
C PRO A 188 4.95 8.34 6.75
N PHE A 189 3.67 7.99 6.59
CA PHE A 189 3.25 6.88 5.73
C PHE A 189 2.44 7.35 4.52
N ALA A 190 2.75 6.78 3.36
CA ALA A 190 1.94 6.92 2.16
C ALA A 190 0.81 5.87 2.16
N PRO A 191 -0.38 6.19 1.62
CA PRO A 191 -1.46 5.22 1.50
C PRO A 191 -1.19 4.28 0.32
N LEU A 192 -0.41 3.24 0.59
CA LEU A 192 -0.03 2.22 -0.39
C LEU A 192 -0.87 0.95 -0.27
N MET A 193 -1.16 0.37 -1.42
CA MET A 193 -1.73 -0.97 -1.60
C MET A 193 -0.82 -1.78 -2.55
N ALA A 194 -1.07 -3.08 -2.66
CA ALA A 194 -0.41 -3.93 -3.66
C ALA A 194 -1.39 -4.31 -4.78
N MET A 195 -0.91 -4.29 -6.02
CA MET A 195 -1.45 -5.07 -7.14
C MET A 195 -0.80 -6.45 -7.07
N SER A 196 -1.57 -7.48 -6.73
CA SER A 196 -1.07 -8.82 -6.45
C SER A 196 -1.64 -9.85 -7.42
N SER A 197 -0.83 -10.82 -7.85
CA SER A 197 -1.23 -11.90 -8.73
C SER A 197 -0.40 -13.16 -8.46
N PRO A 198 -1.02 -14.36 -8.35
CA PRO A 198 -0.26 -15.60 -8.25
C PRO A 198 0.55 -15.94 -9.51
N GLU A 199 0.34 -15.24 -10.64
CA GLU A 199 0.96 -15.52 -11.94
C GLU A 199 1.99 -14.46 -12.37
N TYR A 200 1.90 -13.23 -11.85
CA TYR A 200 2.65 -12.07 -12.34
C TYR A 200 3.35 -11.37 -11.20
N GLN A 201 4.38 -10.59 -11.52
CA GLN A 201 5.07 -9.75 -10.55
C GLN A 201 4.10 -8.82 -9.81
N ASP A 202 4.09 -8.91 -8.48
CA ASP A 202 3.36 -7.99 -7.62
C ASP A 202 4.01 -6.60 -7.62
N HIS A 203 3.16 -5.58 -7.47
CA HIS A 203 3.56 -4.18 -7.53
C HIS A 203 2.93 -3.35 -6.43
N LEU A 204 3.72 -2.47 -5.82
CA LEU A 204 3.19 -1.46 -4.90
C LEU A 204 2.66 -0.24 -5.67
N ILE A 205 1.49 0.25 -5.29
CA ILE A 205 0.80 1.39 -5.90
C ILE A 205 0.31 2.38 -4.85
N LEU A 206 0.27 3.66 -5.23
CA LEU A 206 -0.35 4.70 -4.42
C LEU A 206 -1.86 4.70 -4.65
N VAL A 207 -2.63 4.54 -3.58
CA VAL A 207 -4.09 4.66 -3.59
C VAL A 207 -4.45 5.84 -2.69
N PRO A 208 -4.50 7.08 -3.23
CA PRO A 208 -4.93 8.24 -2.47
C PRO A 208 -6.19 7.95 -1.66
N LEU A 209 -6.13 8.21 -0.35
CA LEU A 209 -7.32 8.06 0.50
C LEU A 209 -8.45 8.88 -0.11
N PRO A 210 -9.65 8.31 -0.30
CA PRO A 210 -10.80 9.07 -0.76
C PRO A 210 -10.96 10.30 0.13
N SER A 211 -11.07 11.49 -0.46
CA SER A 211 -11.31 12.74 0.27
C SER A 211 -12.55 12.67 1.18
N ALA A 212 -13.45 11.72 0.93
CA ALA A 212 -14.59 11.38 1.77
C ALA A 212 -14.22 10.92 3.20
N VAL A 213 -13.06 10.30 3.42
CA VAL A 213 -12.61 9.90 4.77
C VAL A 213 -12.33 11.14 5.63
N TRP A 214 -11.71 12.17 5.03
CA TRP A 214 -11.52 13.46 5.68
C TRP A 214 -12.85 14.19 5.90
N GLY A 215 -13.76 14.14 4.92
CA GLY A 215 -15.12 14.69 5.05
C GLY A 215 -15.91 14.05 6.20
N GLY A 216 -15.84 12.72 6.35
CA GLY A 216 -16.48 11.97 7.43
C GLY A 216 -15.87 12.28 8.81
N ALA A 217 -14.54 12.38 8.91
CA ALA A 217 -13.88 12.77 10.15
C ALA A 217 -14.24 14.20 10.59
N VAL A 218 -14.32 15.14 9.65
CA VAL A 218 -14.78 16.51 9.93
C VAL A 218 -16.25 16.53 10.38
N LEU A 219 -17.11 15.74 9.73
CA LEU A 219 -18.52 15.64 10.10
C LEU A 219 -18.69 15.07 11.52
N LEU A 220 -17.95 14.01 11.86
CA LEU A 220 -17.97 13.42 13.21
C LEU A 220 -17.41 14.38 14.27
N ALA A 221 -16.34 15.11 13.97
CA ALA A 221 -15.80 16.14 14.86
C ALA A 221 -16.80 17.29 15.08
N ALA A 222 -17.48 17.74 14.02
CA ALA A 222 -18.53 18.75 14.11
C ALA A 222 -19.72 18.28 14.98
N MET A 223 -20.16 17.03 14.80
CA MET A 223 -21.21 16.43 15.63
C MET A 223 -20.81 16.32 17.11
N ALA A 224 -19.57 15.95 17.41
CA ALA A 224 -19.06 15.89 18.78
C ALA A 224 -19.03 17.26 19.47
N ILE A 225 -18.76 18.34 18.72
CA ILE A 225 -18.79 19.71 19.24
C ILE A 225 -20.24 20.15 19.54
N VAL A 226 -21.19 19.81 18.65
CA VAL A 226 -22.61 20.16 18.82
C VAL A 226 -23.22 19.44 20.03
N THR A 227 -22.95 18.14 20.21
CA THR A 227 -23.48 17.37 21.35
C THR A 227 -22.89 17.82 22.70
N ARG A 228 -21.61 18.24 22.72
CA ARG A 228 -20.98 18.86 23.90
C ARG A 228 -21.59 20.22 24.28
N ARG A 229 -22.06 21.00 23.31
CA ARG A 229 -22.75 22.27 23.59
C ARG A 229 -24.17 22.06 24.11
N ALA A 230 -24.90 21.07 23.56
CA ALA A 230 -26.24 20.73 24.01
C ALA A 230 -26.25 20.22 25.46
N SER A 231 -25.33 19.32 25.81
CA SER A 231 -25.19 18.78 27.18
C SER A 231 -24.84 19.85 28.22
N ARG A 232 -23.96 20.82 27.89
CA ARG A 232 -23.65 21.95 28.78
C ARG A 232 -24.84 22.88 29.02
N ARG A 233 -25.68 23.10 28.00
CA ARG A 233 -26.91 23.90 28.15
C ARG A 233 -27.95 23.19 29.01
N ALA A 234 -28.10 21.87 28.85
CA ALA A 234 -28.98 21.07 29.70
C ALA A 234 -28.54 21.09 31.18
N ALA A 235 -27.23 20.96 31.44
CA ALA A 235 -26.68 21.04 32.79
C ALA A 235 -26.88 22.43 33.43
N ALA A 236 -26.76 23.52 32.66
CA ALA A 236 -26.98 24.87 33.17
C ALA A 236 -28.47 25.17 33.47
N ALA A 237 -29.39 24.53 32.74
CA ALA A 237 -30.84 24.69 32.94
C ALA A 237 -31.40 23.91 34.13
N MET A 238 -30.70 22.88 34.63
CA MET A 238 -31.09 22.10 35.82
C MET A 238 -30.53 22.68 37.13
N ALA A 239 -29.72 23.73 37.06
CA ALA A 239 -29.10 24.40 38.21
C ALA A 239 -29.86 25.67 38.67
N LEU A 240 -31.05 25.92 38.12
CA LEU A 240 -31.99 26.99 38.48
C LEU A 240 -33.28 26.38 39.02
#